data_AF-A0A942G496-F1
#
_entry.id   AF-A0A942G496-F1
#
_cell.length_a   1.000
_cell.length_b   1.000
_cell.length_c   1.000
_cell.angle_alpha   90.00
_cell.angle_beta   90.00
_cell.angle_gamma   90.00
#
_symmetry.space_group_name_H-M   'P 1'
#
loop_
_entity.id
_entity.type
_entity.pdbx_description
1 polymer ?
#
loop_
_entity_poly.entity_id
_entity_poly.type
_entity_poly.pdbx_seq_one_letter_code
_entity_poly.pdbx_strand_id
1 'polypeptide(L)'
;MELVKGNIFGFWAMVVVSICVVLVVYLTKNGKFLVKLRRIAGLEAIEEAIGRATEMGKPVHFSPGIADVTGDTAPQTFAALEVLTYVTTLSAKYNAELIVTIRMPNVFPLAQEVVRQGYLAAGKPDLFQEETVRFLSSEQFAYIAGVLGIFTRQ
;
A
#
# COMPACT_ATOMS: atom_id res chain seq x y z
N MET A 1 -20.54 30.92 10.09
CA MET A 1 -19.52 29.93 10.48
C MET A 1 -18.34 30.72 11.01
N GLU A 2 -18.22 30.87 12.33
CA GLU A 2 -17.12 31.64 12.92
C GLU A 2 -15.88 30.76 13.00
N LEU A 3 -14.78 31.22 12.42
CA LEU A 3 -13.49 30.55 12.54
C LEU A 3 -12.97 30.72 13.97
N VAL A 4 -12.60 29.61 14.61
CA VAL A 4 -12.04 29.61 15.97
C VAL A 4 -10.79 30.50 16.01
N LYS A 5 -10.79 31.51 16.89
CA LYS A 5 -9.66 32.42 17.10
C LYS A 5 -8.43 31.59 17.50
N GLY A 6 -7.39 31.62 16.68
CA GLY A 6 -6.18 30.78 16.81
C GLY A 6 -5.92 29.88 15.60
N ASN A 7 -6.97 29.44 14.88
CA ASN A 7 -6.85 28.52 13.73
C ASN A 7 -7.04 29.21 12.37
N ILE A 8 -7.25 30.53 12.36
CA ILE A 8 -7.52 31.31 11.13
C ILE A 8 -6.37 31.18 10.13
N PHE A 9 -5.12 31.30 10.58
CA PHE A 9 -3.95 31.15 9.73
C PHE A 9 -3.85 29.73 9.14
N GLY A 10 -3.98 28.71 9.99
CA GLY A 10 -3.92 27.31 9.55
C GLY A 10 -5.01 26.95 8.55
N PHE A 11 -6.23 27.45 8.77
CA PHE A 11 -7.34 27.28 7.82
C PHE A 11 -7.01 27.88 6.46
N TRP A 12 -6.57 29.14 6.41
CA TRP A 12 -6.23 29.79 5.14
C TRP A 12 -5.00 29.16 4.46
N ALA A 13 -3.98 28.78 5.22
CA ALA A 13 -2.83 28.04 4.70
C ALA A 13 -3.26 26.71 4.05
N MET A 14 -4.16 25.96 4.70
CA MET A 14 -4.72 24.72 4.15
C MET A 14 -5.51 24.96 2.86
N VAL A 15 -6.34 26.01 2.82
CA VAL A 15 -7.10 26.38 1.61
C VAL A 15 -6.15 26.72 0.46
N VAL A 16 -5.13 27.55 0.71
CA VAL A 16 -4.14 27.93 -0.31
C VAL A 16 -3.38 26.71 -0.81
N VAL A 17 -2.86 25.85 0.08
CA VAL A 17 -2.16 24.62 -0.30
C VAL A 17 -3.06 23.70 -1.12
N SER A 18 -4.32 23.51 -0.70
CA SER A 18 -5.30 22.70 -1.43
C SER A 18 -5.56 23.25 -2.83
N ILE A 19 -5.74 24.56 -2.97
CA ILE A 19 -5.93 25.21 -4.27
C ILE A 19 -4.67 25.03 -5.14
N CYS A 20 -3.48 25.21 -4.60
CA CYS A 20 -2.23 25.00 -5.33
C CYS A 20 -2.10 23.55 -5.83
N VAL A 21 -2.41 22.55 -4.99
CA VAL A 21 -2.37 21.14 -5.39
C VAL A 21 -3.35 20.86 -6.53
N VAL A 22 -4.60 21.31 -6.39
CA VAL A 22 -5.64 21.13 -7.42
C VAL A 22 -5.25 21.83 -8.72
N LEU A 23 -4.71 23.05 -8.65
CA LEU A 23 -4.23 23.80 -9.81
C LEU A 23 -3.07 23.07 -10.51
N VAL A 24 -2.07 22.58 -9.77
CA VAL A 24 -0.95 21.83 -10.34
C VAL A 24 -1.45 20.55 -11.02
N VAL A 25 -2.36 19.80 -10.39
CA VAL A 25 -2.96 18.60 -11.00
C VAL A 25 -3.74 18.95 -12.26
N TYR A 26 -4.54 20.02 -12.24
CA TYR A 26 -5.31 20.47 -13.39
C TYR A 26 -4.41 20.94 -14.55
N LEU A 27 -3.38 21.74 -14.27
CA LEU A 27 -2.43 22.21 -15.29
C LEU A 27 -1.62 21.04 -15.86
N THR A 28 -1.27 20.06 -15.04
CA THR A 28 -0.57 18.84 -15.48
C THR A 28 -1.44 17.99 -16.38
N LYS A 29 -2.70 17.74 -16.00
CA LYS A 29 -3.67 17.00 -16.82
C LYS A 29 -3.93 17.66 -18.18
N ASN A 30 -3.90 18.98 -18.23
CA ASN A 30 -4.11 19.75 -19.47
C ASN A 30 -2.83 20.02 -20.27
N GLY A 31 -1.69 19.41 -19.90
CA GLY A 31 -0.41 19.58 -20.59
C GLY A 31 0.22 20.98 -20.47
N LYS A 32 -0.36 21.87 -19.65
CA LYS A 32 0.13 23.24 -19.43
C LYS A 32 1.28 23.31 -18.43
N PHE A 33 1.48 22.25 -17.65
CA PHE A 33 2.56 22.13 -16.68
C PHE A 33 3.12 20.71 -16.69
N LEU A 34 4.40 20.54 -17.03
CA LEU A 34 5.02 19.22 -17.13
C LEU A 34 5.76 18.89 -15.83
N VAL A 35 5.12 18.09 -14.98
CA VAL A 35 5.78 17.48 -13.82
C VAL A 35 6.56 16.26 -14.28
N LYS A 36 7.89 16.34 -14.22
CA LYS A 36 8.75 15.16 -14.43
C LYS A 36 8.78 14.34 -13.14
N LEU A 37 8.10 13.20 -13.14
CA LEU A 37 8.22 12.23 -12.04
C LEU A 37 9.55 11.51 -12.14
N ARG A 38 10.36 11.60 -11.08
CA ARG A 38 11.61 10.85 -10.99
C ARG A 38 11.28 9.38 -10.75
N ARG A 39 11.88 8.50 -11.56
CA ARG A 39 11.84 7.06 -11.33
C ARG A 39 12.56 6.70 -10.03
N ILE A 40 11.92 5.87 -9.22
CA ILE A 40 12.48 5.37 -7.96
C ILE A 40 12.91 3.93 -8.22
N ALA A 41 14.21 3.66 -8.18
CA ALA A 41 14.76 2.34 -8.49
C ALA A 41 14.10 1.22 -7.68
N GLY A 42 13.79 1.47 -6.39
CA GLY A 42 13.09 0.50 -5.55
C GLY A 42 11.67 0.16 -6.00
N LEU A 43 10.94 1.10 -6.63
CA LEU A 43 9.62 0.84 -7.18
C LEU A 43 9.71 0.07 -8.51
N GLU A 44 10.70 0.39 -9.34
CA GLU A 44 10.93 -0.33 -10.61
C GLU A 44 11.36 -1.79 -10.36
N ALA A 45 12.11 -2.04 -9.28
CA ALA A 45 12.58 -3.36 -8.92
C ALA A 45 11.47 -4.32 -8.44
N ILE A 46 10.26 -3.83 -8.14
CA ILE A 46 9.14 -4.68 -7.66
C ILE A 46 8.77 -5.73 -8.71
N GLU A 47 8.69 -5.33 -9.98
CA GLU A 47 8.31 -6.26 -11.05
C GLU A 47 9.35 -7.36 -11.25
N GLU A 48 10.64 -7.00 -11.25
CA GLU A 48 11.74 -7.97 -11.33
C GLU A 48 11.75 -8.90 -10.11
N ALA A 49 11.52 -8.37 -8.91
CA ALA A 49 11.51 -9.16 -7.69
C ALA A 49 10.38 -10.21 -7.70
N ILE A 50 9.18 -9.84 -8.16
CA ILE A 50 8.05 -10.76 -8.31
C ILE A 50 8.35 -11.78 -9.40
N GLY A 51 8.88 -11.35 -10.55
CA GLY A 51 9.28 -12.25 -11.63
C GLY A 51 10.28 -13.32 -11.17
N ARG A 52 11.33 -12.92 -10.46
CA ARG A 52 12.30 -13.87 -9.87
C ARG A 52 11.67 -14.80 -8.85
N ALA A 53 10.78 -14.30 -8.00
CA ALA A 53 10.07 -15.15 -7.03
C ALA A 53 9.25 -16.23 -7.76
N THR A 54 8.54 -15.86 -8.83
CA THR A 54 7.82 -16.80 -9.71
C THR A 54 8.75 -17.83 -10.33
N GLU A 55 9.89 -17.41 -10.91
CA GLU A 55 10.87 -18.31 -11.53
C GLU A 55 11.49 -19.30 -10.53
N MET A 56 11.72 -18.86 -9.28
CA MET A 56 12.25 -19.70 -8.20
C MET A 56 11.19 -20.59 -7.55
N GLY A 57 9.91 -20.44 -7.91
CA GLY A 57 8.81 -21.13 -7.23
C GLY A 57 8.69 -20.75 -5.76
N LYS A 58 9.06 -19.52 -5.39
CA LYS A 58 9.00 -18.98 -4.02
C LYS A 58 7.90 -17.94 -3.91
N PRO A 59 7.24 -17.81 -2.74
CA PRO A 59 6.20 -16.81 -2.55
C PRO A 59 6.79 -15.39 -2.45
N VAL A 60 5.97 -14.41 -2.85
CA VAL A 60 6.19 -12.99 -2.59
C VAL A 60 5.62 -12.66 -1.21
N HIS A 61 6.42 -12.05 -0.34
CA HIS A 61 5.94 -11.55 0.94
C HIS A 61 5.79 -10.03 0.92
N PHE A 62 4.66 -9.53 1.41
CA PHE A 62 4.41 -8.09 1.58
C PHE A 62 3.96 -7.76 3.01
N SER A 63 4.40 -6.59 3.49
CA SER A 63 3.88 -5.98 4.72
C SER A 63 3.69 -4.48 4.50
N PRO A 64 2.54 -3.90 4.87
CA PRO A 64 2.29 -2.46 4.74
C PRO A 64 2.99 -1.63 5.83
N GLY A 65 3.78 -2.25 6.70
CA GLY A 65 4.49 -1.60 7.79
C GLY A 65 3.87 -1.86 9.17
N ILE A 66 4.30 -1.08 10.15
CA ILE A 66 4.00 -1.32 11.58
C ILE A 66 2.94 -0.37 12.16
N ALA A 67 2.53 0.65 11.41
CA ALA A 67 1.63 1.70 11.84
C ALA A 67 0.17 1.36 11.56
N ASP A 68 -0.74 2.08 12.21
CA ASP A 68 -2.18 1.95 11.97
C ASP A 68 -2.63 2.84 10.79
N VAL A 69 -3.92 2.77 10.45
CA VAL A 69 -4.62 3.71 9.55
C VAL A 69 -5.20 4.92 10.28
N THR A 70 -4.84 5.10 11.56
CA THR A 70 -5.24 6.25 12.38
C THR A 70 -4.01 6.98 12.92
N GLY A 71 -4.17 8.25 13.27
CA GLY A 71 -3.08 9.10 13.78
C GLY A 71 -2.13 9.61 12.68
N ASP A 72 -1.01 10.17 13.11
CA ASP A 72 -0.12 10.98 12.24
C ASP A 72 0.66 10.14 11.23
N THR A 73 0.80 8.83 11.45
CA THR A 73 1.49 7.90 10.55
C THR A 73 0.55 7.19 9.57
N ALA A 74 -0.77 7.39 9.70
CA ALA A 74 -1.77 6.79 8.82
C ALA A 74 -1.52 6.99 7.32
N PRO A 75 -1.07 8.17 6.83
CA PRO A 75 -0.81 8.36 5.41
C PRO A 75 0.24 7.39 4.84
N GLN A 76 1.20 6.95 5.67
CA GLN A 76 2.24 6.00 5.26
C GLN A 76 1.65 4.61 5.02
N THR A 77 0.77 4.16 5.92
CA THR A 77 0.06 2.88 5.80
C THR A 77 -0.84 2.86 4.57
N PHE A 78 -1.58 3.95 4.30
CA PHE A 78 -2.40 4.05 3.08
C PHE A 78 -1.55 4.02 1.81
N ALA A 79 -0.40 4.71 1.79
CA ALA A 79 0.52 4.62 0.66
C ALA A 79 1.04 3.19 0.44
N ALA A 80 1.31 2.45 1.52
CA ALA A 80 1.73 1.05 1.42
C ALA A 80 0.60 0.13 0.94
N LEU A 81 -0.65 0.37 1.32
CA LEU A 81 -1.82 -0.34 0.78
C LEU A 81 -2.00 -0.08 -0.72
N GLU A 82 -1.69 1.11 -1.21
CA GLU A 82 -1.70 1.39 -2.65
C GLU A 82 -0.61 0.60 -3.40
N VAL A 83 0.58 0.49 -2.80
CA VAL A 83 1.64 -0.39 -3.34
C VAL A 83 1.21 -1.86 -3.31
N LEU A 84 0.48 -2.28 -2.27
CA LEU A 84 -0.08 -3.63 -2.20
C LEU A 84 -1.03 -3.92 -3.35
N THR A 85 -1.90 -2.97 -3.76
CA THR A 85 -2.75 -3.11 -4.96
C THR A 85 -1.91 -3.48 -6.20
N TYR A 86 -0.80 -2.76 -6.40
CA TYR A 86 0.11 -3.03 -7.53
C TYR A 86 0.78 -4.41 -7.42
N VAL A 87 1.32 -4.73 -6.24
CA VAL A 87 1.96 -6.03 -5.96
C VAL A 87 0.97 -7.18 -6.17
N THR A 88 -0.25 -7.09 -5.66
CA THR A 88 -1.27 -8.12 -5.84
C THR A 88 -1.64 -8.32 -7.30
N THR A 89 -1.87 -7.23 -8.03
CA THR A 89 -2.22 -7.31 -9.46
C THR A 89 -1.10 -7.99 -10.25
N LEU A 90 0.16 -7.66 -9.94
CA LEU A 90 1.31 -8.22 -10.64
C LEU A 90 1.58 -9.69 -10.25
N SER A 91 1.48 -10.02 -8.96
CA SER A 91 1.53 -11.42 -8.48
C SER A 91 0.45 -12.27 -9.13
N ALA A 92 -0.80 -11.76 -9.21
CA ALA A 92 -1.89 -12.44 -9.89
C ALA A 92 -1.56 -12.68 -11.38
N LYS A 93 -1.06 -11.66 -12.09
CA LYS A 93 -0.65 -11.78 -13.50
C LYS A 93 0.38 -12.88 -13.70
N TYR A 94 1.39 -12.95 -12.83
CA TYR A 94 2.47 -13.93 -12.90
C TYR A 94 2.18 -15.27 -12.22
N ASN A 95 0.97 -15.46 -11.66
CA ASN A 95 0.64 -16.62 -10.81
C ASN A 95 1.66 -16.82 -9.67
N ALA A 96 2.20 -15.73 -9.13
CA ALA A 96 3.06 -15.77 -7.97
C ALA A 96 2.20 -15.95 -6.70
N GLU A 97 2.58 -16.88 -5.84
CA GLU A 97 1.98 -16.97 -4.51
C GLU A 97 2.29 -15.69 -3.72
N LEU A 98 1.27 -15.07 -3.13
CA LEU A 98 1.39 -13.86 -2.32
C LEU A 98 1.07 -14.18 -0.86
N ILE A 99 1.91 -13.72 0.05
CA ILE A 99 1.67 -13.76 1.49
C ILE A 99 1.74 -12.32 2.01
N VAL A 100 0.66 -11.84 2.61
CA VAL A 100 0.59 -10.51 3.22
C VAL A 100 0.46 -10.67 4.72
N THR A 101 1.38 -10.07 5.48
CA THR A 101 1.33 -10.13 6.94
C THR A 101 0.99 -8.77 7.52
N ILE A 102 0.03 -8.75 8.43
CA ILE A 102 -0.52 -7.54 9.03
C ILE A 102 -0.30 -7.54 10.54
N ARG A 103 0.21 -6.42 11.04
CA ARG A 103 0.36 -6.16 12.47
C ARG A 103 -0.91 -5.56 13.09
N MET A 104 -1.51 -4.56 12.43
CA MET A 104 -2.57 -3.76 13.03
C MET A 104 -3.96 -4.30 12.67
N PRO A 105 -4.88 -4.48 13.64
CA PRO A 105 -6.19 -5.08 13.38
C PRO A 105 -7.07 -4.22 12.47
N ASN A 106 -6.93 -2.89 12.50
CA ASN A 106 -7.69 -2.00 11.60
C ASN A 106 -7.15 -2.03 10.16
N VAL A 107 -5.88 -2.37 9.97
CA VAL A 107 -5.25 -2.51 8.63
C VAL A 107 -5.65 -3.84 7.99
N PHE A 108 -5.92 -4.88 8.79
CA PHE A 108 -6.20 -6.23 8.32
C PHE A 108 -7.38 -6.33 7.33
N PRO A 109 -8.60 -5.85 7.66
CA PRO A 109 -9.72 -5.93 6.71
C PRO A 109 -9.50 -5.05 5.47
N LEU A 110 -8.76 -3.94 5.60
CA LEU A 110 -8.42 -3.10 4.45
C LEU A 110 -7.47 -3.82 3.50
N ALA A 111 -6.44 -4.48 4.03
CA ALA A 111 -5.51 -5.28 3.22
C ALA A 111 -6.21 -6.48 2.57
N GLN A 112 -7.12 -7.16 3.28
CA GLN A 112 -7.94 -8.24 2.70
C GLN A 112 -8.75 -7.74 1.50
N GLU A 113 -9.42 -6.60 1.64
CA GLU A 113 -10.20 -6.02 0.55
C GLU A 113 -9.32 -5.58 -0.62
N VAL A 114 -8.20 -4.90 -0.36
CA VAL A 114 -7.23 -4.51 -1.41
C VAL A 114 -6.76 -5.73 -2.20
N VAL A 115 -6.38 -6.80 -1.52
CA VAL A 115 -5.87 -8.01 -2.16
C VAL A 115 -6.98 -8.72 -2.96
N ARG A 116 -8.18 -8.85 -2.39
CA ARG A 116 -9.34 -9.44 -3.07
C ARG A 116 -9.68 -8.67 -4.35
N GLN A 117 -9.69 -7.34 -4.28
CA GLN A 117 -9.95 -6.49 -5.45
C GLN A 117 -8.82 -6.56 -6.47
N GLY A 118 -7.55 -6.65 -6.04
CA GLY A 118 -6.42 -6.83 -6.94
C GLY A 118 -6.52 -8.11 -7.77
N TYR A 119 -6.85 -9.24 -7.13
CA TYR A 119 -7.10 -10.51 -7.84
C TYR A 119 -8.31 -10.44 -8.78
N LEU A 120 -9.39 -9.79 -8.35
CA LEU A 120 -10.59 -9.59 -9.17
C LEU A 120 -10.28 -8.73 -10.41
N ALA A 121 -9.58 -7.62 -10.24
CA ALA A 121 -9.19 -6.71 -11.32
C ALA A 121 -8.21 -7.38 -12.32
N ALA A 122 -7.38 -8.31 -11.84
CA ALA A 122 -6.52 -9.13 -12.68
C ALA A 122 -7.26 -10.29 -13.38
N GLY A 123 -8.58 -10.44 -13.18
CA GLY A 123 -9.38 -11.52 -13.77
C GLY A 123 -9.10 -12.91 -13.18
N LYS A 124 -8.52 -12.98 -11.98
CA LYS A 124 -8.18 -14.23 -11.29
C LYS A 124 -8.72 -14.28 -9.85
N PRO A 125 -10.04 -14.10 -9.65
CA PRO A 125 -10.64 -14.11 -8.32
C PRO A 125 -10.41 -15.42 -7.56
N ASP A 126 -10.30 -16.55 -8.27
CA ASP A 126 -10.11 -17.88 -7.68
C ASP A 126 -8.73 -18.07 -7.01
N LEU A 127 -7.76 -17.19 -7.30
CA LEU A 127 -6.45 -17.21 -6.64
C LEU A 127 -6.48 -16.55 -5.25
N PHE A 128 -7.51 -15.76 -4.94
CA PHE A 128 -7.66 -15.19 -3.61
C PHE A 128 -8.03 -16.29 -2.61
N GLN A 129 -7.27 -16.36 -1.51
CA GLN A 129 -7.58 -17.19 -0.36
C GLN A 129 -7.66 -16.30 0.88
N GLU A 130 -8.51 -16.63 1.85
CA GLU A 130 -8.60 -15.86 3.09
C GLU A 130 -7.23 -15.79 3.81
N GLU A 131 -6.45 -16.87 3.72
CA GLU A 131 -5.10 -17.01 4.27
C GLU A 131 -4.01 -16.25 3.49
N THR A 132 -4.33 -15.61 2.35
CA THR A 132 -3.38 -14.74 1.63
C THR A 132 -2.99 -13.56 2.50
N VAL A 133 -3.92 -13.03 3.30
CA VAL A 133 -3.66 -11.94 4.24
C VAL A 133 -3.80 -12.47 5.65
N ARG A 134 -2.78 -12.27 6.48
CA ARG A 134 -2.69 -12.86 7.82
C ARG A 134 -2.46 -11.78 8.85
N PHE A 135 -3.38 -11.64 9.78
CA PHE A 135 -3.12 -10.92 11.03
C PHE A 135 -2.30 -11.83 11.95
N LEU A 136 -1.14 -11.35 12.42
CA LEU A 136 -0.28 -12.15 13.31
C LEU A 136 -0.38 -11.70 14.77
N SER A 137 -0.12 -10.42 15.02
CA SER A 137 -0.19 -9.82 16.35
C SER A 137 -0.09 -8.29 16.26
N SER A 138 -0.77 -7.58 17.16
CA SER A 138 -0.56 -6.13 17.36
C SER A 138 0.76 -5.83 18.07
N GLU A 139 1.30 -6.79 18.82
CA GLU A 139 2.58 -6.65 19.50
C GLU A 139 3.75 -6.77 18.54
N GLN A 140 4.61 -5.75 18.49
CA GLN A 140 5.62 -5.61 17.44
C GLN A 140 6.58 -6.80 17.35
N PHE A 141 7.08 -7.29 18.48
CA PHE A 141 8.02 -8.42 18.49
C PHE A 141 7.33 -9.76 18.23
N ALA A 142 6.08 -9.92 18.65
CA ALA A 142 5.30 -11.10 18.32
C ALA A 142 4.98 -11.15 16.82
N TYR A 143 4.65 -10.00 16.22
CA TYR A 143 4.49 -9.86 14.78
C TYR A 143 5.78 -10.24 14.03
N ILE A 144 6.93 -9.68 14.43
CA ILE A 144 8.23 -10.02 13.83
C ILE A 144 8.53 -11.51 13.95
N ALA A 145 8.32 -12.12 15.12
CA ALA A 145 8.54 -13.55 15.32
C ALA A 145 7.65 -14.40 14.40
N GLY A 146 6.38 -13.99 14.20
CA GLY A 146 5.47 -14.62 13.25
C GLY A 146 5.94 -14.50 11.79
N VAL A 147 6.40 -13.31 11.38
CA VAL A 147 6.95 -13.08 10.03
C VAL A 147 8.21 -13.92 9.79
N LEU A 148 9.14 -13.93 10.74
CA LEU A 148 10.35 -14.75 10.66
C LEU A 148 10.01 -16.24 10.55
N GLY A 149 9.00 -16.71 11.30
CA GLY A 149 8.49 -18.08 11.19
C GLY A 149 7.85 -18.39 9.84
N ILE A 150 7.37 -17.40 9.08
CA ILE A 150 6.93 -17.60 7.70
C ILE A 150 8.15 -17.74 6.79
N PHE A 151 9.16 -16.88 6.94
CA PHE A 151 10.37 -16.93 6.11
C PHE A 151 11.16 -18.23 6.26
N THR A 152 11.23 -18.80 7.45
CA THR A 152 11.96 -20.07 7.66
C THR A 152 11.25 -21.30 7.10
N ARG A 153 9.94 -21.21 6.82
CA ARG A 153 9.16 -22.32 6.25
C ARG A 153 9.16 -22.36 4.73
N GLN A 154 9.51 -21.24 4.07
CA GLN A 154 9.39 -21.05 2.63
C GLN A 154 10.71 -21.30 1.90
#